data_AF-A0A530ABU0-F1
#
_entry.id   AF-A0A530ABU0-F1
#
_cell.length_a   1.000
_cell.length_b   1.000
_cell.length_c   1.000
_cell.angle_alpha   90.00
_cell.angle_beta   90.00
_cell.angle_gamma   90.00
#
_symmetry.space_group_name_H-M   'P 1'
#
loop_
_entity.id
_entity.type
_entity.pdbx_description
1 polymer ?
#
loop_
_entity_poly.entity_id
_entity_poly.type
_entity_poly.pdbx_seq_one_letter_code
_entity_poly.pdbx_strand_id
1 'polypeptide(L)' 'VPGDASDSQMEAVADIAERYAFDELRVSHEQNLILPHVARADLKAVYDALVEIGLATANSNLISDIISCPGLDY' A
#
# COMPACT_ATOMS: atom_id res chain seq x y z
N VAL A 1 -6.85 1.93 11.75
CA VAL A 1 -7.71 0.75 11.51
C VAL A 1 -7.26 0.08 10.21
N PRO A 2 -7.40 -1.24 9.99
CA PRO A 2 -7.10 -1.84 8.69
C PRO A 2 -7.76 -1.07 7.54
N GLY A 3 -7.00 -0.81 6.48
CA GLY A 3 -7.42 0.03 5.36
C GLY A 3 -7.24 1.53 5.54
N ASP A 4 -6.89 2.04 6.74
CA ASP A 4 -6.61 3.46 6.93
C ASP A 4 -5.24 3.84 6.34
N ALA A 5 -5.18 5.03 5.76
CA ALA A 5 -3.96 5.70 5.36
C ALA A 5 -4.02 7.17 5.78
N SER A 6 -2.91 7.70 6.28
CA SER A 6 -2.73 9.15 6.50
C SER A 6 -2.47 9.87 5.17
N ASP A 7 -2.67 11.20 5.14
CA ASP A 7 -2.31 12.05 4.00
C ASP A 7 -0.85 11.87 3.58
N SER A 8 0.07 11.88 4.55
CA SER A 8 1.50 11.67 4.29
C SER A 8 1.82 10.30 3.65
N GLN A 9 1.09 9.24 4.03
CA GLN A 9 1.24 7.93 3.40
C GLN A 9 0.67 7.92 1.98
N MET A 10 -0.46 8.60 1.75
CA MET A 10 -1.05 8.72 0.42
C MET A 10 -0.13 9.47 -0.55
N GLU A 11 0.49 10.57 -0.12
CA GLU A 11 1.50 11.30 -0.91
C GLU A 11 2.72 10.41 -1.21
N ALA A 12 3.25 9.71 -0.19
CA ALA A 12 4.41 8.84 -0.39
C ALA A 12 4.14 7.68 -1.36
N VAL A 13 2.95 7.07 -1.33
CA VAL A 13 2.60 6.02 -2.30
C VAL A 13 2.39 6.59 -3.70
N ALA A 14 1.87 7.80 -3.85
CA ALA A 14 1.79 8.48 -5.14
C ALA A 14 3.19 8.68 -5.74
N ASP A 15 4.14 9.18 -4.95
CA ASP A 15 5.56 9.32 -5.33
C ASP A 15 6.19 7.98 -5.76
N ILE A 16 5.88 6.89 -5.05
CA ILE A 16 6.33 5.54 -5.43
C ILE A 16 5.72 5.14 -6.77
N ALA A 17 4.41 5.38 -6.96
CA ALA A 17 3.69 5.00 -8.17
C ALA A 17 4.20 5.76 -9.41
N GLU A 18 4.42 7.07 -9.29
CA GLU A 18 4.99 7.92 -10.35
C GLU A 18 6.35 7.37 -10.80
N ARG A 19 7.23 7.01 -9.84
CA ARG A 19 8.60 6.58 -10.13
C ARG A 19 8.70 5.14 -10.62
N TYR A 20 7.87 4.24 -10.10
CA TYR A 20 8.07 2.79 -10.26
C TYR A 20 6.89 2.03 -10.86
N ALA A 21 5.70 2.63 -10.91
CA ALA A 21 4.46 1.93 -11.26
C ALA A 21 3.66 2.62 -12.38
N PHE A 22 4.33 3.35 -13.28
CA PHE A 22 3.70 4.07 -14.41
C PHE A 22 2.65 5.10 -13.97
N ASP A 23 2.84 5.73 -12.81
CA ASP A 23 1.90 6.68 -12.22
C ASP A 23 0.50 6.07 -12.01
N GLU A 24 0.44 4.75 -11.79
CA GLU A 24 -0.78 3.99 -11.53
C GLU A 24 -0.72 3.30 -10.17
N LEU A 25 -1.86 3.29 -9.48
CA LEU A 25 -2.10 2.43 -8.32
C LEU A 25 -3.58 2.00 -8.29
N ARG A 26 -3.87 0.90 -7.61
CA ARG A 26 -5.25 0.40 -7.42
C ARG A 26 -5.50 0.06 -5.98
N VAL A 27 -6.73 0.30 -5.53
CA VAL A 27 -7.24 -0.15 -4.23
C VAL A 27 -8.03 -1.44 -4.44
N SER A 28 -7.76 -2.46 -3.63
CA SER A 28 -8.47 -3.73 -3.69
C SER A 28 -9.71 -3.76 -2.79
N HIS A 29 -10.58 -4.75 -2.97
CA HIS A 29 -11.72 -4.94 -2.06
C HIS A 29 -11.27 -5.42 -0.66
N GLU A 30 -10.05 -5.95 -0.54
CA GLU A 30 -9.38 -6.26 0.72
C GLU A 30 -8.76 -5.04 1.41
N GLN A 31 -9.01 -3.83 0.91
CA GLN A 31 -8.44 -2.58 1.46
C GLN A 31 -6.90 -2.49 1.36
N ASN A 32 -6.31 -3.21 0.40
CA ASN A 32 -4.88 -3.17 0.11
C ASN A 32 -4.58 -2.30 -1.13
N LEU A 33 -3.31 -1.89 -1.27
CA LEU A 33 -2.81 -1.17 -2.45
C LEU A 33 -2.07 -2.11 -3.40
N ILE A 34 -2.28 -1.92 -4.70
CA ILE A 34 -1.55 -2.59 -5.77
C ILE A 34 -0.78 -1.55 -6.58
N LEU A 35 0.53 -1.75 -6.70
CA LEU A 35 1.43 -1.03 -7.58
C LEU A 35 1.71 -1.88 -8.83
N PRO A 36 1.02 -1.66 -9.96
CA PRO A 36 1.20 -2.43 -11.17
C PRO A 36 2.52 -2.07 -11.88
N HIS A 37 2.94 -2.91 -12.83
CA HIS A 37 4.05 -2.60 -13.74
C HIS A 37 5.43 -2.34 -13.13
N VAL A 38 5.62 -2.58 -11.82
CA VAL A 38 6.92 -2.48 -11.15
C VAL A 38 7.91 -3.46 -11.77
N ALA A 39 9.05 -2.95 -12.24
CA ALA A 39 10.10 -3.79 -12.77
C ALA A 39 10.69 -4.67 -11.67
N ARG A 40 11.03 -5.93 -11.99
CA ARG A 40 11.55 -6.88 -11.01
C ARG A 40 12.82 -6.41 -10.29
N ALA A 41 13.65 -5.63 -10.97
CA ALA A 41 14.88 -5.07 -10.40
C ALA A 41 14.60 -4.02 -9.32
N ASP A 42 13.45 -3.35 -9.38
CA ASP A 42 13.09 -2.24 -8.49
C ASP A 42 12.27 -2.70 -7.27
N LEU A 43 11.89 -3.98 -7.20
CA LEU A 43 11.06 -4.51 -6.11
C LEU A 43 11.64 -4.25 -4.73
N LYS A 44 12.97 -4.32 -4.58
CA LYS A 44 13.63 -4.04 -3.29
C LYS A 44 13.49 -2.56 -2.90
N ALA A 45 13.68 -1.65 -3.85
CA ALA A 45 13.55 -0.22 -3.61
C ALA A 45 12.11 0.16 -3.24
N VAL A 46 11.13 -0.39 -3.96
CA VAL A 46 9.71 -0.21 -3.65
C VAL A 46 9.37 -0.77 -2.27
N TYR A 47 9.82 -1.99 -1.96
CA TYR A 47 9.59 -2.59 -0.64
C TYR A 47 10.19 -1.75 0.48
N ASP A 48 11.43 -1.27 0.34
CA ASP A 48 12.08 -0.45 1.36
C ASP A 48 11.35 0.87 1.59
N ALA A 49 10.91 1.54 0.52
CA ALA A 49 10.10 2.75 0.62
C ALA A 49 8.76 2.49 1.34
N LEU A 50 8.11 1.35 1.06
CA LEU A 50 6.89 0.94 1.77
C LEU A 50 7.14 0.61 3.25
N VAL A 51 8.32 0.06 3.59
CA VAL A 51 8.72 -0.19 4.99
C VAL A 51 8.85 1.14 5.74
N GLU A 52 9.48 2.15 5.14
CA GLU A 52 9.69 3.47 5.75
C GLU A 52 8.37 4.15 6.14
N ILE A 53 7.31 3.96 5.34
CA ILE A 53 5.98 4.55 5.59
C ILE A 53 5.00 3.59 6.29
N GLY A 54 5.46 2.41 6.73
CA GLY A 54 4.66 1.46 7.50
C GLY A 54 3.59 0.71 6.70
N LEU A 55 3.75 0.58 5.38
CA LEU A 55 2.80 -0.11 4.48
C LEU A 55 3.32 -1.46 3.93
N ALA A 56 4.39 -2.01 4.51
CA ALA A 56 5.04 -3.25 4.05
C ALA A 56 4.70 -4.51 4.87
N THR A 57 3.55 -4.54 5.53
CA THR A 57 3.14 -5.73 6.31
C THR A 57 2.97 -6.93 5.38
N ALA A 58 3.70 -8.02 5.66
CA ALA A 58 3.70 -9.22 4.82
C ALA A 58 2.55 -10.20 5.19
N ASN A 59 1.31 -9.72 5.14
CA ASN A 59 0.12 -10.49 5.53
C ASN A 59 -0.86 -10.78 4.39
N SER A 60 -0.63 -10.30 3.16
CA SER A 60 -1.57 -10.51 2.05
C SER A 60 -1.98 -11.98 1.88
N ASN A 61 -3.29 -12.24 1.78
CA ASN A 61 -3.92 -13.57 1.71
C ASN A 61 -3.77 -14.44 2.98
N LEU A 62 -3.36 -13.86 4.12
CA LEU A 62 -3.34 -14.55 5.41
C LEU A 62 -4.53 -14.12 6.28
N ILE A 63 -4.81 -14.87 7.34
CA ILE A 63 -5.91 -14.56 8.29
C ILE A 63 -5.76 -13.19 8.98
N SER A 64 -4.53 -12.65 9.01
CA SER A 64 -4.23 -11.33 9.55
C SER A 64 -4.45 -10.19 8.54
N ASP A 65 -4.84 -10.47 7.30
CA ASP A 65 -5.24 -9.50 6.28
C ASP A 65 -6.74 -9.19 6.44
N ILE A 66 -7.03 -8.32 7.41
CA ILE A 66 -8.40 -8.09 7.90
C ILE A 66 -9.01 -6.90 7.17
N ILE A 67 -10.24 -7.10 6.67
CA ILE A 67 -11.11 -6.01 6.21
C ILE A 67 -11.89 -5.48 7.41
N SER A 68 -11.94 -4.15 7.57
CA SER A 68 -12.70 -3.52 8.64
C SER A 68 -13.45 -2.27 8.18
N CYS A 69 -14.62 -2.05 8.77
CA CYS A 69 -15.31 -0.76 8.70
C CYS A 69 -14.85 0.16 9.85
N PRO A 70 -15.10 1.48 9.76
CA PRO A 70 -14.70 2.44 10.79
C PRO A 70 -15.33 2.22 12.18
N GLY A 71 -16.40 1.44 12.29
CA GLY A 71 -17.07 1.23 13.58
C GLY A 71 -17.65 2.52 14.16
N LEU A 72 -17.29 2.85 15.40
CA LEU A 72 -17.70 4.07 16.12
C LEU A 72 -16.62 5.18 16.07
N ASP A 73 -15.60 5.04 15.23
CA ASP A 73 -14.50 6.02 15.14
C ASP A 73 -14.95 7.38 14.53
N TYR A 74 -16.21 7.49 14.08
CA TYR A 74 -16.80 8.71 13.50
C TYR A 74 -18.29 8.86 13.86
#